data_AF-A0A853HZN5-F1
#
_entry.id   AF-A0A853HZN5-F1
#
_cell.length_a   1.000
_cell.length_b   1.000
_cell.length_c   1.000
_cell.angle_alpha   90.00
_cell.angle_beta   90.00
_cell.angle_gamma   90.00
#
_symmetry.space_group_name_H-M   'P 1'
#
loop_
_entity.id
_entity.type
_entity.pdbx_description
1 polymer ?
#
loop_
_entity_poly.entity_id
_entity_poly.type
_entity_poly.pdbx_seq_one_letter_code
_entity_poly.pdbx_strand_id
1 'polypeptide(L)'
;MKTQDLLKLSDDEFTTAVELMKADECERHAQHLSTLLGGPIFEQLFMDVFDSLSKGPRSQEQLMSVHAVVADHFPNVDFEDEALGRLSTLVLIAVFKRTNKFDLLGCI
;
A
#
# COMPACT_ATOMS: atom_id res chain seq x y z
N MET A 1 -14.65 4.19 8.67
CA MET A 1 -13.98 5.36 8.07
C MET A 1 -14.08 5.27 6.55
N LYS A 2 -14.21 6.39 5.83
CA LYS A 2 -14.16 6.40 4.35
C LYS A 2 -12.71 6.60 3.88
N THR A 3 -12.40 6.21 2.64
CA THR A 3 -11.04 6.40 2.07
C THR A 3 -10.64 7.88 2.03
N GLN A 4 -11.58 8.79 1.77
CA GLN A 4 -11.30 10.23 1.78
C GLN A 4 -10.94 10.77 3.17
N ASP A 5 -11.39 10.13 4.24
CA ASP A 5 -11.05 10.53 5.61
C ASP A 5 -9.63 10.06 5.93
N LEU A 6 -9.24 8.87 5.46
CA LEU A 6 -7.88 8.34 5.58
C LEU A 6 -6.84 9.28 4.96
N LEU A 7 -7.12 9.83 3.78
CA LEU A 7 -6.20 10.73 3.06
C LEU A 7 -6.00 12.08 3.75
N LYS A 8 -6.83 12.44 4.74
CA LYS A 8 -6.72 13.72 5.47
C LYS A 8 -5.97 13.60 6.78
N LEU A 9 -5.69 12.37 7.22
CA LEU A 9 -4.92 12.10 8.43
C LEU A 9 -3.47 12.58 8.24
N SER A 10 -2.81 13.00 9.31
CA SER A 10 -1.34 13.13 9.29
C SER A 10 -0.68 11.78 9.03
N ASP A 11 0.60 11.76 8.65
CA ASP A 11 1.32 10.52 8.34
C ASP A 11 1.32 9.52 9.52
N ASP A 12 1.49 10.03 10.74
CA ASP A 12 1.47 9.22 11.97
C ASP A 12 0.07 8.62 12.24
N GLU A 13 -0.97 9.45 12.10
CA GLU A 13 -2.36 9.01 12.28
C GLU A 13 -2.76 8.00 11.19
N PHE A 14 -2.31 8.23 9.95
CA PHE A 14 -2.56 7.34 8.83
C PHE A 14 -1.90 5.97 9.05
N THR A 15 -0.61 5.96 9.40
CA THR A 15 0.14 4.73 9.66
C THR A 15 -0.51 3.94 10.79
N THR A 16 -0.81 4.61 11.92
CA THR A 16 -1.49 4.00 13.06
C THR A 16 -2.86 3.42 12.66
N ALA A 17 -3.65 4.16 11.88
CA ALA A 17 -4.96 3.71 11.43
C ALA A 17 -4.86 2.46 10.53
N VAL A 18 -3.92 2.45 9.58
CA VAL A 18 -3.73 1.35 8.63
C VAL A 18 -3.18 0.09 9.31
N GLU A 19 -2.30 0.23 10.30
CA GLU A 19 -1.78 -0.89 11.08
C GLU A 19 -2.89 -1.61 11.86
N LEU A 20 -3.83 -0.86 12.42
CA LEU A 20 -4.96 -1.40 13.19
C LEU A 20 -6.08 -2.00 12.32
N MET A 21 -6.12 -1.70 11.02
CA MET A 21 -7.13 -2.24 10.09
C MET A 21 -6.97 -3.73 9.83
N LYS A 22 -8.06 -4.39 9.46
CA LYS A 22 -8.00 -5.76 8.91
C LYS A 22 -7.53 -5.74 7.45
N ALA A 23 -7.06 -6.89 6.97
CA ALA A 23 -6.60 -7.06 5.57
C ALA A 23 -7.66 -6.56 4.57
N ASP A 24 -8.90 -7.03 4.74
CA ASP A 24 -10.05 -6.68 3.88
C ASP A 24 -10.32 -5.17 3.86
N GLU A 25 -10.06 -4.47 4.96
CA GLU A 25 -10.27 -3.03 5.06
C GLU A 25 -9.18 -2.27 4.31
N CYS A 26 -7.92 -2.68 4.47
CA CYS A 26 -6.80 -2.13 3.72
C CYS A 26 -7.00 -2.32 2.21
N GLU A 27 -7.38 -3.53 1.77
CA GLU A 27 -7.64 -3.84 0.36
C GLU A 27 -8.76 -2.98 -0.22
N ARG A 28 -9.88 -2.86 0.49
CA ARG A 28 -10.99 -2.02 0.05
C ARG A 28 -10.59 -0.54 -0.09
N HIS A 29 -9.79 -0.02 0.84
CA HIS A 29 -9.28 1.35 0.76
C HIS A 29 -8.28 1.52 -0.39
N ALA A 30 -7.37 0.55 -0.57
CA ALA A 30 -6.40 0.53 -1.67
C ALA A 30 -7.10 0.43 -3.04
N GLN A 31 -8.09 -0.45 -3.19
CA GLN A 31 -8.88 -0.60 -4.40
C GLN A 31 -9.61 0.69 -4.76
N HIS A 32 -10.22 1.35 -3.76
CA HIS A 32 -10.87 2.63 -3.98
C HIS A 32 -9.88 3.71 -4.43
N LEU A 33 -8.71 3.78 -3.79
CA LEU A 33 -7.68 4.76 -4.11
C LEU A 33 -7.04 4.51 -5.48
N SER A 34 -6.76 3.25 -5.83
CA SER A 34 -6.31 2.83 -7.16
C SER A 34 -7.29 3.28 -8.25
N THR A 35 -8.60 3.11 -8.00
CA THR A 35 -9.64 3.56 -8.94
C THR A 35 -9.66 5.08 -9.09
N LEU A 36 -9.50 5.83 -7.99
CA LEU A 36 -9.46 7.30 -8.02
C LEU A 36 -8.26 7.85 -8.78
N LEU A 37 -7.11 7.17 -8.68
CA LEU A 37 -5.87 7.54 -9.38
C LEU A 37 -5.85 7.08 -10.85
N GLY A 38 -6.90 6.40 -11.32
CA GLY A 38 -6.99 5.91 -12.70
C GLY A 38 -6.11 4.69 -12.99
N GLY A 39 -5.85 3.88 -11.97
CA GLY A 39 -4.98 2.70 -12.03
C GLY A 39 -5.60 1.46 -12.67
N PRO A 40 -4.82 0.36 -12.70
CA PRO A 40 -5.28 -0.93 -13.18
C PRO A 40 -6.32 -1.55 -12.24
N ILE A 41 -6.82 -2.72 -12.64
CA ILE A 41 -7.59 -3.61 -11.77
C ILE A 41 -6.75 -3.92 -10.53
N PHE A 42 -7.34 -3.74 -9.34
CA PHE A 42 -6.64 -3.82 -8.06
C PHE A 42 -5.94 -5.18 -7.84
N GLU A 43 -6.57 -6.27 -8.27
CA GLU A 43 -6.03 -7.62 -8.17
C GLU A 43 -4.68 -7.75 -8.90
N GLN A 44 -4.49 -7.05 -10.02
CA GLN A 44 -3.22 -7.04 -10.75
C GLN A 44 -2.14 -6.31 -9.96
N LEU A 45 -2.43 -5.09 -9.51
CA LEU A 45 -1.54 -4.30 -8.64
C LEU A 45 -1.14 -5.09 -7.39
N PHE A 46 -2.11 -5.74 -6.74
CA PHE A 46 -1.88 -6.53 -5.53
C PHE A 46 -0.95 -7.72 -5.80
N MET A 47 -1.15 -8.43 -6.91
CA MET A 47 -0.31 -9.57 -7.28
C MET A 47 1.11 -9.15 -7.66
N ASP A 48 1.28 -8.03 -8.36
CA ASP A 48 2.60 -7.52 -8.75
C ASP A 48 3.39 -7.04 -7.52
N VAL A 49 2.72 -6.39 -6.55
CA VAL A 49 3.34 -6.05 -5.26
C VAL A 49 3.66 -7.31 -4.44
N PHE A 50 2.77 -8.30 -4.40
CA PHE A 50 3.04 -9.57 -3.72
C PHE A 50 4.24 -10.31 -4.33
N ASP A 51 4.34 -10.36 -5.65
CA ASP A 51 5.45 -10.97 -6.39
C ASP A 51 6.76 -10.24 -6.11
N SER A 52 6.74 -8.90 -6.14
CA SER A 52 7.89 -8.07 -5.77
C SER A 52 8.36 -8.35 -4.34
N LEU A 53 7.45 -8.39 -3.36
CA LEU A 53 7.78 -8.68 -1.96
C LEU A 53 8.25 -10.11 -1.70
N SER A 54 7.87 -11.07 -2.56
CA SER A 54 8.30 -12.46 -2.43
C SER A 54 9.67 -12.73 -3.07
N LYS A 55 10.12 -11.86 -3.98
CA LYS A 55 11.43 -11.90 -4.64
C LYS A 55 12.44 -10.89 -4.08
N GLY A 56 11.96 -9.83 -3.44
CA GLY A 56 12.75 -8.69 -2.98
C GLY A 56 13.46 -8.88 -1.63
N PRO A 57 14.32 -7.92 -1.24
CA PRO A 57 15.01 -7.92 0.04
C PRO A 57 14.03 -7.85 1.23
N ARG A 58 14.42 -8.44 2.38
CA ARG A 58 13.61 -8.52 3.62
C ARG A 58 13.75 -7.29 4.54
N SER A 59 14.26 -6.17 4.04
CA SER A 59 14.69 -5.01 4.85
C SER A 59 13.81 -3.77 4.66
N GLN A 60 14.13 -2.68 5.38
CA GLN A 60 13.47 -1.36 5.31
C GLN A 60 13.27 -0.79 3.88
N GLU A 61 14.03 -1.26 2.89
CA GLU A 61 13.88 -0.88 1.49
C GLU A 61 12.57 -1.39 0.84
N GLN A 62 11.83 -2.25 1.53
CA GLN A 62 10.55 -2.80 1.05
C GLN A 62 9.52 -1.73 0.72
N LEU A 63 9.40 -0.67 1.52
CA LEU A 63 8.41 0.37 1.24
C LEU A 63 8.75 1.11 -0.05
N MET A 64 10.01 1.49 -0.26
CA MET A 64 10.45 2.15 -1.51
C MET A 64 10.33 1.22 -2.71
N SER A 65 10.64 -0.07 -2.54
CA SER A 65 10.48 -1.06 -3.60
C SER A 65 9.01 -1.27 -3.98
N VAL A 66 8.10 -1.33 -3.00
CA VAL A 66 6.66 -1.42 -3.27
C VAL A 66 6.15 -0.13 -3.88
N HIS A 67 6.61 1.02 -3.40
CA HIS A 67 6.21 2.30 -3.96
C HIS A 67 6.61 2.44 -5.43
N ALA A 68 7.80 1.97 -5.82
CA ALA A 68 8.21 1.90 -7.22
C ALA A 68 7.29 1.00 -8.07
N VAL A 69 6.97 -0.21 -7.59
CA VAL A 69 6.04 -1.12 -8.28
C VAL A 69 4.66 -0.48 -8.43
N VAL A 70 4.16 0.16 -7.37
CA VAL A 70 2.89 0.86 -7.42
C VAL A 70 2.96 1.98 -8.45
N ALA A 71 3.98 2.84 -8.41
CA ALA A 71 4.16 3.95 -9.35
C ALA A 71 4.21 3.51 -10.83
N ASP A 72 4.79 2.35 -11.13
CA ASP A 72 4.80 1.78 -12.50
C ASP A 72 3.39 1.55 -13.07
N HIS A 73 2.39 1.34 -12.20
CA HIS A 73 0.99 1.22 -12.60
C HIS A 73 0.26 2.56 -12.79
N PHE A 74 0.87 3.68 -12.40
CA PHE A 74 0.28 5.03 -12.47
C PHE A 74 1.23 6.03 -13.16
N PRO A 75 1.57 5.83 -14.45
CA PRO A 75 2.58 6.64 -15.14
C PRO A 75 2.22 8.14 -15.30
N ASN A 76 0.97 8.50 -15.03
CA ASN A 76 0.48 9.89 -15.09
C ASN A 76 0.36 10.55 -13.72
N VAL A 77 0.72 9.85 -12.63
CA VAL A 77 0.71 10.36 -11.26
C VAL A 77 2.15 10.62 -10.86
N ASP A 78 2.41 11.77 -10.23
CA ASP A 78 3.75 12.10 -9.78
C ASP A 78 4.24 11.08 -8.75
N PHE A 79 5.51 10.69 -8.83
CA PHE A 79 6.09 9.70 -7.92
C PHE A 79 5.96 10.14 -6.45
N GLU A 80 6.12 11.44 -6.19
CA GLU A 80 6.00 12.03 -4.85
C GLU A 80 4.54 12.35 -4.46
N ASP A 81 3.55 11.95 -5.26
CA ASP A 81 2.14 12.19 -4.96
C ASP A 81 1.73 11.46 -3.67
N GLU A 82 1.11 12.23 -2.77
CA GLU A 82 0.74 11.76 -1.44
C GLU A 82 -0.28 10.61 -1.49
N ALA A 83 -1.23 10.66 -2.43
CA ALA A 83 -2.21 9.59 -2.59
C ALA A 83 -1.56 8.32 -3.16
N LEU A 84 -0.56 8.45 -4.02
CA LEU A 84 0.25 7.32 -4.50
C LEU A 84 1.08 6.70 -3.36
N GLY A 85 1.67 7.52 -2.50
CA GLY A 85 2.38 7.07 -1.29
C GLY A 85 1.44 6.31 -0.33
N ARG A 86 0.27 6.89 -0.03
CA ARG A 86 -0.74 6.24 0.82
C ARG A 86 -1.30 4.95 0.21
N LEU A 87 -1.47 4.89 -1.11
CA LEU A 87 -1.83 3.65 -1.81
C LEU A 87 -0.77 2.57 -1.60
N SER A 88 0.50 2.94 -1.73
CA SER A 88 1.63 2.01 -1.57
C SER A 88 1.65 1.39 -0.18
N THR A 89 1.46 2.21 0.86
CA THR A 89 1.34 1.74 2.25
C THR A 89 0.15 0.81 2.44
N LEU A 90 -1.04 1.16 1.92
CA LEU A 90 -2.24 0.32 2.04
C LEU A 90 -2.04 -1.05 1.39
N VAL A 91 -1.45 -1.11 0.19
CA VAL A 91 -1.19 -2.37 -0.52
C VAL A 91 -0.14 -3.20 0.22
N LEU A 92 0.96 -2.59 0.66
CA LEU A 92 1.99 -3.26 1.44
C LEU A 92 1.42 -3.93 2.69
N ILE A 93 0.65 -3.18 3.48
CA ILE A 93 0.07 -3.68 4.72
C ILE A 93 -1.00 -4.75 4.45
N ALA A 94 -1.79 -4.60 3.39
CA ALA A 94 -2.74 -5.62 2.97
C ALA A 94 -2.05 -6.94 2.63
N VAL A 95 -0.96 -6.89 1.84
CA VAL A 95 -0.17 -8.07 1.48
C VAL A 95 0.43 -8.74 2.72
N PHE A 96 1.01 -7.97 3.65
CA PHE A 96 1.56 -8.54 4.89
C PHE A 96 0.49 -9.18 5.78
N LYS A 97 -0.68 -8.54 5.91
CA LYS A 97 -1.84 -9.07 6.62
C LYS A 97 -2.32 -10.40 6.03
N ARG A 98 -2.44 -10.48 4.70
CA ARG A 98 -2.90 -11.69 4.00
C ARG A 98 -1.93 -12.85 4.08
N THR A 99 -0.65 -12.55 4.07
CA THR A 99 0.41 -13.57 4.02
C THR A 99 0.85 -14.04 5.40
N ASN A 100 0.27 -13.48 6.49
CA ASN A 100 0.72 -13.67 7.87
C ASN A 100 2.23 -13.41 8.04
N LYS A 101 2.82 -12.54 7.22
CA LYS A 101 4.24 -12.18 7.26
C LYS A 101 4.50 -10.88 8.04
N PHE A 102 3.62 -10.54 8.98
CA PHE A 102 3.73 -9.30 9.77
C PHE A 102 5.03 -9.19 10.59
N ASP A 103 5.72 -10.30 10.82
CA ASP A 103 7.06 -10.32 11.44
C ASP A 103 8.14 -9.60 10.60
N LEU A 104 7.84 -9.15 9.37
CA LEU A 104 8.77 -8.39 8.52
C LEU A 104 8.76 -6.88 8.74
N LEU A 105 7.76 -6.34 9.46
CA LEU A 105 7.78 -4.94 9.92
C LEU A 105 8.49 -4.78 11.27
N GLY A 106 9.36 -5.73 11.62
CA GLY A 106 10.19 -5.73 12.83
C GLY A 106 11.10 -4.51 12.89
N CYS A 107 10.53 -3.38 13.29
CA CYS A 107 11.14 -2.23 13.92
C CYS A 107 10.35 -2.00 15.21
N ILE A 108 10.63 -2.83 16.21
CA ILE A 108 10.61 -2.40 17.62
C ILE A 108 12.04 -1.99 17.95
#